data_AF-A0A1X0QJS1-F1
#
_entry.id   AF-A0A1X0QJS1-F1
#
_cell.length_a   1.000
_cell.length_b   1.000
_cell.length_c   1.000
_cell.angle_alpha   90.00
_cell.angle_beta   90.00
_cell.angle_gamma   90.00
#
_symmetry.space_group_name_H-M   'P 1'
#
loop_
_entity.id
_entity.type
_entity.pdbx_description
1 polymer ?
#
loop_
_entity_poly.entity_id
_entity_poly.type
_entity_poly.pdbx_seq_one_letter_code
_entity_poly.pdbx_strand_id
1 'polypeptide(L)'
;MIRLSLVPDTNIFIDNLTFLSALVENELDFILKICISKIVISELDNLKNEKIDARRAIEFLYENSDNMNIEIEGRQDDRFIEVDYAKQEPIIPKNNDEMILNYCLSLENPIILTQDKGFILKCKSKNLYTINTAKYNIVDIYNKICSQASLHGGPISTFEHLEKMDNFRLKLSDFVRAVLLHEVGEPIDIYIEDENLDTLCLIILNNFSMFNKFIPKCSKDMLKTFLKFIQASNLNEVIKMLPEMFALFRFSFNTESY
;
A
#
# COMPACT_ATOMS: atom_id res chain seq x y z
N MET A 1 14.40 -8.51 -21.82
CA MET A 1 13.79 -8.49 -20.48
C MET A 1 12.83 -7.32 -20.45
N ILE A 2 11.56 -7.52 -20.08
CA ILE A 2 10.54 -6.46 -20.12
C ILE A 2 10.80 -5.49 -18.96
N ARG A 3 10.76 -4.19 -19.25
CA ARG A 3 10.88 -3.10 -18.28
C ARG A 3 9.53 -2.41 -18.15
N LEU A 4 9.04 -2.31 -16.93
CA LEU A 4 7.81 -1.62 -16.57
C LEU A 4 8.13 -0.48 -15.61
N SER A 5 7.48 0.66 -15.84
CA SER A 5 7.55 1.83 -14.95
C SER A 5 6.24 1.96 -14.19
N LEU A 6 6.24 1.65 -12.90
CA LEU A 6 5.07 1.77 -12.03
C LEU A 6 5.03 3.17 -11.41
N VAL A 7 3.97 3.93 -11.64
CA VAL A 7 3.82 5.30 -11.15
C VAL A 7 2.70 5.36 -10.12
N PRO A 8 3.00 5.27 -8.81
CA PRO A 8 2.02 5.46 -7.74
C PRO A 8 1.71 6.94 -7.50
N ASP A 9 0.44 7.25 -7.22
CA ASP A 9 0.04 8.55 -6.66
C ASP A 9 0.26 8.62 -5.13
N THR A 10 0.04 9.80 -4.55
CA THR A 10 0.18 10.06 -3.10
C THR A 10 -0.71 9.15 -2.25
N ASN A 11 -1.94 8.85 -2.69
CA ASN A 11 -2.86 8.00 -1.93
C ASN A 11 -2.40 6.54 -1.94
N ILE A 12 -1.76 6.06 -3.01
CA ILE A 12 -1.18 4.71 -3.03
C ILE A 12 -0.08 4.57 -1.97
N PHE A 13 0.74 5.60 -1.75
CA PHE A 13 1.73 5.58 -0.68
C PHE A 13 1.11 5.56 0.72
N ILE A 14 -0.02 6.25 0.91
CA ILE A 14 -0.72 6.30 2.19
C ILE A 14 -1.43 4.97 2.46
N ASP A 15 -2.20 4.48 1.48
CA ASP A 15 -3.14 3.36 1.68
C ASP A 15 -2.50 1.99 1.40
N ASN A 16 -1.45 1.94 0.56
CA ASN A 16 -0.91 0.70 0.01
C ASN A 16 0.63 0.61 0.09
N LEU A 17 1.25 1.26 1.09
CA LEU A 17 2.72 1.23 1.26
C LEU A 17 3.28 -0.19 1.33
N THR A 18 2.60 -1.11 2.03
CA THR A 18 3.05 -2.49 2.16
C THR A 18 3.11 -3.23 0.82
N PHE A 19 2.19 -2.92 -0.09
CA PHE A 19 2.21 -3.47 -1.44
C PHE A 19 3.43 -2.95 -2.22
N LEU A 20 3.73 -1.66 -2.11
CA LEU A 20 4.92 -1.07 -2.73
C LEU A 20 6.22 -1.67 -2.16
N SER A 21 6.30 -1.86 -0.83
CA SER A 21 7.46 -2.49 -0.19
C SER A 21 7.68 -3.91 -0.71
N ALA A 22 6.60 -4.69 -0.82
CA ALA A 22 6.69 -6.05 -1.35
C ALA A 22 7.17 -6.06 -2.81
N LEU A 23 6.76 -5.10 -3.64
CA LEU A 23 7.25 -5.00 -5.02
C LEU A 23 8.75 -4.68 -5.10
N VAL A 24 9.30 -3.96 -4.12
CA VAL A 24 10.74 -3.61 -4.06
C VAL A 24 11.59 -4.77 -3.53
N GLU A 25 11.09 -5.47 -2.51
CA GLU A 25 11.83 -6.50 -1.77
C GLU A 25 11.85 -7.87 -2.46
N ASN A 26 10.83 -8.19 -3.25
CA ASN A 26 10.69 -9.52 -3.85
C ASN A 26 11.32 -9.56 -5.24
N GLU A 27 11.98 -10.69 -5.56
CA GLU A 27 12.42 -10.96 -6.92
C GLU A 27 11.20 -11.20 -7.82
N LEU A 28 11.11 -10.42 -8.89
CA LEU A 28 10.07 -10.50 -9.91
C LEU A 28 10.64 -11.09 -11.20
N ASP A 29 9.80 -11.76 -11.99
CA ASP A 29 10.19 -12.32 -13.30
C ASP A 29 10.48 -11.24 -14.37
N PHE A 30 10.38 -9.96 -14.00
CA PHE A 30 10.54 -8.80 -14.88
C PHE A 30 11.18 -7.64 -14.13
N ILE A 31 11.70 -6.68 -14.89
CA ILE A 31 12.28 -5.47 -14.30
C ILE A 31 11.12 -4.49 -14.03
N LEU A 32 10.86 -4.24 -12.75
CA LEU A 32 9.91 -3.24 -12.30
C LEU A 32 10.67 -2.06 -11.68
N LYS A 33 10.46 -0.87 -12.20
CA LYS A 33 10.89 0.38 -11.57
C LYS A 33 9.68 1.10 -11.00
N ILE A 34 9.72 1.44 -9.72
CA ILE A 34 8.74 2.31 -9.07
C ILE A 34 9.20 3.75 -9.28
N CYS A 35 8.53 4.45 -10.17
CA CYS A 35 8.85 5.81 -10.60
C CYS A 35 8.00 6.82 -9.84
N ILE A 36 8.64 7.66 -9.05
CA ILE A 36 8.00 8.56 -8.09
C ILE A 36 8.14 10.00 -8.58
N SER A 37 7.01 10.66 -8.83
CA SER A 37 7.03 12.08 -9.20
C SER A 37 7.43 12.94 -7.99
N LYS A 38 8.19 14.01 -8.26
CA LYS A 38 8.56 15.01 -7.24
C LYS A 38 7.35 15.66 -6.57
N ILE A 39 6.22 15.72 -7.28
CA ILE A 39 4.97 16.26 -6.77
C ILE A 39 4.40 15.36 -5.67
N VAL A 40 4.43 14.05 -5.87
CA VAL A 40 4.01 13.07 -4.86
C VAL A 40 4.88 13.19 -3.61
N ILE A 41 6.20 13.35 -3.77
CA ILE A 41 7.12 13.56 -2.64
C ILE A 41 6.77 14.85 -1.89
N SER A 42 6.52 15.94 -2.60
CA SER A 42 6.13 17.22 -1.97
C SER A 42 4.81 17.11 -1.21
N GLU A 43 3.82 16.37 -1.75
CA GLU A 43 2.54 16.16 -1.08
C GLU A 43 2.70 15.30 0.19
N LEU A 44 3.48 14.22 0.12
CA LEU A 44 3.81 13.42 1.30
C LEU A 44 4.53 14.24 2.36
N ASP A 45 5.49 15.10 1.96
CA ASP A 45 6.26 15.92 2.89
C ASP A 45 5.39 16.94 3.64
N ASN A 46 4.38 17.48 2.97
CA ASN A 46 3.38 18.34 3.59
C ASN A 46 2.50 17.57 4.59
N LEU A 47 2.18 16.32 4.29
CA LEU A 47 1.28 15.48 5.10
C LEU A 47 1.97 14.79 6.29
N LYS A 48 3.30 14.63 6.30
CA LYS A 48 4.04 13.82 7.31
C LYS A 48 3.88 14.25 8.77
N ASN A 49 3.53 15.52 8.99
CA ASN A 49 3.33 16.06 10.34
C ASN A 49 1.93 15.72 10.87
N GLU A 50 0.96 15.52 9.98
CA GLU A 50 -0.45 15.29 10.31
C GLU A 50 -0.81 13.80 10.22
N LYS A 51 -0.20 13.06 9.27
CA LYS A 51 -0.50 11.65 9.00
C LYS A 51 0.70 10.77 9.25
N ILE A 52 0.54 9.76 10.11
CA ILE A 52 1.57 8.76 10.40
C ILE A 52 1.95 7.99 9.13
N ASP A 53 0.98 7.62 8.30
CA ASP A 53 1.26 6.85 7.08
C ASP A 53 2.05 7.66 6.03
N ALA A 54 1.84 8.98 5.95
CA ALA A 54 2.68 9.85 5.12
C ALA A 54 4.13 9.89 5.62
N ARG A 55 4.35 9.86 6.93
CA ARG A 55 5.70 9.76 7.52
C ARG A 55 6.35 8.42 7.20
N ARG A 56 5.61 7.32 7.35
CA ARG A 56 6.08 5.97 6.98
C ARG A 56 6.45 5.87 5.50
N ALA A 57 5.62 6.45 4.63
CA ALA A 57 5.91 6.50 3.21
C ALA A 57 7.22 7.23 2.91
N ILE A 58 7.47 8.38 3.56
CA ILE A 58 8.73 9.11 3.43
C ILE A 58 9.92 8.29 3.95
N GLU A 59 9.80 7.66 5.11
CA GLU A 59 10.83 6.79 5.67
C GLU A 59 11.18 5.65 4.70
N PHE A 60 10.16 4.97 4.16
CA PHE A 60 10.32 3.95 3.12
C PHE A 60 11.11 4.46 1.91
N LEU A 61 10.81 5.68 1.43
CA LEU A 61 11.52 6.29 0.31
C LEU A 61 12.98 6.63 0.64
N TYR A 62 13.27 7.08 1.86
CA TYR A 62 14.63 7.33 2.29
C TYR A 62 15.43 6.03 2.40
N GLU A 63 14.87 5.00 3.03
CA GLU A 63 15.51 3.69 3.22
C GLU A 63 15.81 2.97 1.91
N ASN A 64 14.92 3.13 0.92
CA ASN A 64 15.08 2.51 -0.39
C ASN A 64 15.58 3.47 -1.47
N SER A 65 16.10 4.64 -1.08
CA SER A 65 16.54 5.66 -2.03
C SER A 65 17.62 5.13 -2.98
N ASP A 66 18.53 4.28 -2.53
CA ASP A 66 19.60 3.71 -3.37
C ASP A 66 19.22 2.38 -4.04
N ASN A 67 17.97 1.94 -3.90
CA ASN A 67 17.47 0.71 -4.51
C ASN A 67 17.30 0.91 -6.03
N MET A 68 17.83 -0.02 -6.83
CA MET A 68 17.75 0.03 -8.30
C MET A 68 16.31 -0.05 -8.85
N ASN A 69 15.37 -0.56 -8.03
CA ASN A 69 13.96 -0.67 -8.38
C ASN A 69 13.18 0.62 -8.06
N ILE A 70 13.78 1.65 -7.46
CA ILE A 70 13.13 2.93 -7.19
C ILE A 70 13.79 4.05 -8.01
N GLU A 71 12.96 4.86 -8.67
CA GLU A 71 13.40 6.03 -9.43
C GLU A 71 12.62 7.28 -8.99
N ILE A 72 13.33 8.33 -8.59
CA ILE A 72 12.72 9.60 -8.16
C ILE A 72 12.94 10.63 -9.27
N GLU A 73 11.85 11.26 -9.72
CA GLU A 73 11.86 12.30 -10.76
C GLU A 73 12.87 13.42 -10.40
N GLY A 74 13.80 13.68 -11.31
CA GLY A 74 14.80 14.75 -11.15
C GLY A 74 16.07 14.34 -10.40
N ARG A 75 16.16 13.09 -9.91
CA ARG A 75 17.41 12.54 -9.42
C ARG A 75 18.25 12.06 -10.61
N GLN A 76 19.45 12.63 -10.79
CA GLN A 76 20.39 12.13 -11.78
C GLN A 76 20.91 10.75 -11.33
N ASP A 77 20.71 9.74 -12.17
CA ASP A 77 21.31 8.41 -11.98
C ASP A 77 22.53 8.32 -12.89
N ASP A 78 23.74 8.49 -12.32
CA ASP A 78 25.01 8.46 -13.05
C ASP A 78 25.32 7.09 -13.70
N ARG A 79 24.42 6.11 -13.59
CA ARG A 79 24.63 4.70 -13.93
C ARG A 79 23.96 4.25 -15.23
N PHE A 80 23.14 5.07 -15.88
CA PHE A 80 22.46 4.70 -17.12
C PHE A 80 22.66 5.73 -18.23
N ILE A 81 22.99 5.23 -19.42
CA ILE A 81 22.99 6.01 -20.66
C ILE A 81 21.52 6.20 -21.07
N GLU A 82 21.06 7.45 -21.11
CA GLU A 82 19.73 7.82 -21.61
C GLU A 82 19.55 7.29 -23.04
N VAL A 83 18.60 6.39 -23.23
CA VAL A 83 18.08 6.03 -24.55
C VAL A 83 16.90 6.96 -24.78
N ASP A 84 16.99 7.85 -25.76
CA ASP A 84 15.90 8.76 -26.13
C ASP A 84 14.73 7.95 -26.72
N TYR A 85 13.73 7.67 -25.88
CA TYR A 85 12.43 7.22 -26.35
C TYR A 85 11.72 8.38 -27.05
N ALA A 86 10.82 8.08 -27.98
CA ALA A 86 9.98 9.09 -28.63
C ALA A 86 9.11 9.80 -27.59
N LYS A 87 9.63 10.89 -27.02
CA LYS A 87 8.94 11.74 -26.04
C LYS A 87 7.71 12.32 -26.72
N GLN A 88 6.53 11.96 -26.23
CA GLN A 88 5.30 12.69 -26.60
C GLN A 88 5.47 14.16 -26.20
N GLU A 89 4.89 15.07 -26.98
CA GLU A 89 5.01 16.50 -26.68
C GLU A 89 4.53 16.79 -25.24
N PRO A 90 5.37 17.46 -24.42
CA PRO A 90 5.03 17.74 -23.04
C PRO A 90 3.83 18.69 -22.97
N ILE A 91 2.92 18.41 -22.04
CA ILE A 91 1.75 19.24 -21.77
C ILE A 91 2.22 20.46 -20.95
N ILE A 92 1.69 21.64 -21.21
CA ILE A 92 1.92 22.80 -20.33
C ILE A 92 1.12 22.56 -19.04
N PRO A 93 1.76 22.30 -17.88
CA PRO A 93 1.06 21.83 -16.70
C PRO A 93 0.31 22.98 -16.02
N LYS A 94 -0.96 22.75 -15.71
CA LYS A 94 -1.86 23.68 -14.99
C LYS A 94 -2.14 23.24 -13.55
N ASN A 95 -1.85 21.98 -13.22
CA ASN A 95 -2.12 21.37 -11.92
C ASN A 95 -1.15 20.21 -11.67
N ASN A 96 -1.15 19.70 -10.43
CA ASN A 96 -0.32 18.58 -9.99
C ASN A 96 -0.52 17.33 -10.87
N ASP A 97 -1.76 16.98 -11.21
CA ASP A 97 -2.06 15.85 -12.10
C ASP A 97 -1.37 15.96 -13.45
N GLU A 98 -1.34 17.16 -14.05
CA GLU A 98 -0.69 17.38 -15.34
C GLU A 98 0.85 17.30 -15.23
N MET A 99 1.41 17.65 -14.07
CA MET A 99 2.83 17.44 -13.80
C MET A 99 3.16 15.96 -13.69
N ILE A 100 2.37 15.19 -12.95
CA ILE A 100 2.52 13.73 -12.84
C ILE A 100 2.32 13.09 -14.22
N LEU A 101 1.33 13.54 -14.99
CA LEU A 101 1.05 13.06 -16.34
C LEU A 101 2.22 13.29 -17.29
N ASN A 102 2.86 14.46 -17.24
CA ASN A 102 4.07 14.74 -18.02
C ASN A 102 5.20 13.79 -17.67
N TYR A 103 5.39 13.50 -16.38
CA TYR A 103 6.39 12.52 -15.96
C TYR A 103 6.05 11.14 -16.51
N CYS A 104 4.80 10.67 -16.38
CA CYS A 104 4.36 9.39 -16.97
C CYS A 104 4.65 9.30 -18.47
N LEU A 105 4.44 10.38 -19.22
CA LEU A 105 4.68 10.43 -20.67
C LEU A 105 6.16 10.33 -21.07
N SER A 106 7.08 10.60 -20.14
CA SER A 106 8.52 10.43 -20.36
C SER A 106 9.05 9.02 -20.06
N LEU A 107 8.24 8.16 -19.43
CA LEU A 107 8.65 6.83 -18.97
C LEU A 107 8.40 5.74 -20.02
N GLU A 108 9.18 4.66 -19.94
CA GLU A 108 8.97 3.46 -20.75
C GLU A 108 7.88 2.57 -20.11
N ASN A 109 6.86 2.20 -20.89
CA ASN A 109 5.74 1.35 -20.47
C ASN A 109 5.14 1.72 -19.10
N PRO A 110 4.64 2.97 -18.94
CA PRO A 110 4.11 3.43 -17.66
C PRO A 110 2.80 2.73 -17.28
N ILE A 111 2.74 2.24 -16.05
CA ILE A 111 1.56 1.71 -15.37
C ILE A 111 1.26 2.64 -14.19
N ILE A 112 0.17 3.40 -14.27
CA ILE A 112 -0.21 4.32 -13.21
C ILE A 112 -1.11 3.59 -12.20
N LEU A 113 -0.74 3.65 -10.92
CA LEU A 113 -1.58 3.21 -9.80
C LEU A 113 -2.24 4.44 -9.17
N THR A 114 -3.57 4.48 -9.19
CA THR A 114 -4.31 5.61 -8.63
C THR A 114 -5.72 5.20 -8.23
N GLN A 115 -6.30 5.89 -7.25
CA GLN A 115 -7.72 5.77 -6.92
C GLN A 115 -8.58 6.87 -7.59
N ASP A 116 -7.96 7.94 -8.10
CA ASP A 116 -8.65 9.11 -8.62
C ASP A 116 -9.25 8.86 -10.02
N LYS A 117 -10.59 8.85 -10.08
CA LYS A 117 -11.36 8.69 -11.32
C LYS A 117 -11.10 9.81 -12.33
N GLY A 118 -10.91 11.05 -11.87
CA GLY A 118 -10.60 12.21 -12.71
C GLY A 118 -9.23 12.06 -13.35
N PHE A 119 -8.22 11.68 -12.55
CA PHE A 119 -6.88 11.42 -13.07
C PHE A 119 -6.82 10.24 -14.04
N ILE A 120 -7.57 9.16 -13.77
CA ILE A 120 -7.70 8.01 -14.70
C ILE A 120 -8.23 8.46 -16.06
N LEU A 121 -9.23 9.34 -16.11
CA LEU A 121 -9.77 9.85 -17.37
C LEU A 121 -8.72 10.66 -18.14
N LYS A 122 -7.94 11.50 -17.45
CA LYS A 122 -6.82 12.24 -18.05
C LYS A 122 -5.78 11.30 -18.64
N CYS A 123 -5.35 10.28 -17.90
CA CYS A 123 -4.38 9.28 -18.37
C CYS A 123 -4.88 8.50 -19.60
N LYS A 124 -6.15 8.07 -19.59
CA LYS A 124 -6.77 7.38 -20.73
C LYS A 124 -6.80 8.22 -22.00
N SER A 125 -7.01 9.54 -21.88
CA SER A 125 -6.97 10.45 -23.03
C SER A 125 -5.59 10.52 -23.71
N LYS A 126 -4.54 10.07 -23.01
CA LYS A 126 -3.15 10.00 -23.48
C LYS A 126 -2.68 8.58 -23.75
N ASN A 127 -3.60 7.61 -23.83
CA ASN A 127 -3.30 6.18 -24.04
C ASN A 127 -2.36 5.58 -22.99
N LEU A 128 -2.38 6.10 -21.76
CA LEU A 128 -1.61 5.54 -20.66
C LEU A 128 -2.40 4.45 -19.93
N TYR A 129 -1.70 3.39 -19.54
CA TYR A 129 -2.31 2.28 -18.80
C TYR A 129 -2.49 2.67 -17.32
N THR A 130 -3.69 2.43 -16.79
CA THR A 130 -4.06 2.81 -15.42
C THR A 130 -4.72 1.64 -14.70
N ILE A 131 -4.36 1.44 -13.44
CA ILE A 131 -5.02 0.49 -12.55
C ILE A 131 -5.71 1.30 -11.45
N ASN A 132 -7.04 1.17 -11.37
CA ASN A 132 -7.81 1.77 -10.28
C ASN A 132 -7.71 0.87 -9.05
N THR A 133 -6.86 1.22 -8.09
CA THR A 133 -6.61 0.37 -6.91
C THR A 133 -7.81 0.26 -5.98
N ALA A 134 -8.75 1.22 -6.01
CA ALA A 134 -9.99 1.13 -5.24
C ALA A 134 -10.97 0.04 -5.75
N LYS A 135 -10.70 -0.58 -6.91
CA LYS A 135 -11.56 -1.62 -7.50
C LYS A 135 -11.04 -3.05 -7.35
N TYR A 136 -9.81 -3.22 -6.88
CA TYR A 136 -9.08 -4.48 -6.97
C TYR A 136 -8.35 -4.74 -5.65
N ASN A 137 -8.31 -6.01 -5.22
CA ASN A 137 -7.43 -6.39 -4.12
C ASN A 137 -5.96 -6.38 -4.59
N ILE A 138 -5.03 -6.56 -3.66
CA ILE A 138 -3.59 -6.53 -3.93
C ILE A 138 -3.17 -7.58 -4.98
N VAL A 139 -3.74 -8.78 -4.92
CA VAL A 139 -3.43 -9.89 -5.85
C VAL A 139 -3.90 -9.55 -7.27
N ASP A 140 -5.10 -8.99 -7.42
CA ASP A 140 -5.66 -8.53 -8.69
C ASP A 140 -4.86 -7.37 -9.29
N ILE A 141 -4.40 -6.44 -8.45
CA ILE A 141 -3.51 -5.34 -8.88
C ILE A 141 -2.22 -5.92 -9.44
N TYR A 142 -1.59 -6.85 -8.73
CA TYR A 142 -0.37 -7.52 -9.21
C TYR A 142 -0.58 -8.28 -10.52
N ASN A 143 -1.66 -9.06 -10.62
CA ASN A 143 -2.01 -9.79 -11.83
C ASN A 143 -2.24 -8.86 -13.02
N LYS A 144 -2.80 -7.67 -12.80
CA LYS A 144 -2.95 -6.65 -13.84
C LYS A 144 -1.61 -6.08 -14.30
N ILE A 145 -0.70 -5.78 -13.36
CA ILE A 145 0.67 -5.37 -13.69
C ILE A 145 1.34 -6.44 -14.58
N CYS A 146 1.24 -7.71 -14.20
CA CYS A 146 1.78 -8.84 -14.99
C CYS A 146 1.14 -8.95 -16.38
N SER A 147 -0.19 -8.79 -16.46
CA SER A 147 -0.92 -8.88 -17.74
C SER A 147 -0.47 -7.83 -18.75
N GLN A 148 -0.11 -6.64 -18.27
CA GLN A 148 0.41 -5.56 -19.12
C GLN A 148 1.78 -5.89 -19.69
N ALA A 149 2.61 -6.64 -18.95
CA ALA A 149 3.86 -7.18 -19.45
C ALA A 149 3.67 -8.44 -20.33
N SER A 150 2.45 -8.86 -20.65
CA SER A 150 2.17 -10.15 -21.32
C SER A 150 2.77 -11.35 -20.59
N LEU A 151 2.90 -11.27 -19.27
CA LEU A 151 3.38 -12.35 -18.42
C LEU A 151 2.19 -13.13 -17.85
N HIS A 152 2.37 -14.43 -17.66
CA HIS A 152 1.41 -15.24 -16.89
C HIS A 152 1.56 -14.86 -15.41
N GLY A 153 0.66 -14.02 -14.92
CA GLY A 153 0.56 -13.72 -13.50
C GLY A 153 0.21 -14.98 -12.72
N GLY A 154 1.09 -15.39 -11.81
CA GLY A 154 0.76 -16.29 -10.71
C GLY A 154 0.86 -15.52 -9.40
N PRO A 155 0.07 -15.85 -8.37
CA PRO A 155 0.26 -15.23 -7.08
C PRO A 155 1.66 -15.59 -6.55
N ILE A 156 2.52 -14.59 -6.37
CA ILE A 156 3.67 -14.75 -5.48
C ILE A 156 3.05 -14.94 -4.09
N SER A 157 3.47 -15.97 -3.34
CA SER A 157 2.96 -16.26 -1.99
C SER A 157 2.89 -15.01 -1.12
N THR A 158 3.84 -14.09 -1.29
CA THR A 158 3.88 -12.77 -0.64
C THR A 158 2.61 -11.93 -0.87
N PHE A 159 2.06 -11.87 -2.09
CA PHE A 159 0.85 -11.08 -2.36
C PHE A 159 -0.41 -11.72 -1.77
N GLU A 160 -0.48 -13.05 -1.71
CA GLU A 160 -1.56 -13.74 -0.97
C GLU A 160 -1.47 -13.44 0.53
N HIS A 161 -0.26 -13.35 1.07
CA HIS A 161 -0.05 -13.00 2.47
C HIS A 161 -0.45 -11.54 2.76
N LEU A 162 -0.19 -10.61 1.84
CA LEU A 162 -0.66 -9.23 1.96
C LEU A 162 -2.19 -9.15 1.94
N GLU A 163 -2.85 -9.91 1.06
CA GLU A 163 -4.32 -9.99 1.05
C GLU A 163 -4.87 -10.56 2.37
N LYS A 164 -4.24 -11.61 2.90
CA LYS A 164 -4.59 -12.17 4.22
C LYS A 164 -4.44 -11.12 5.33
N MET A 165 -3.43 -10.26 5.24
CA MET A 165 -3.18 -9.20 6.21
C MET A 165 -4.25 -8.10 6.14
N ASP A 166 -4.66 -7.67 4.94
CA ASP A 166 -5.74 -6.68 4.79
C ASP A 166 -7.10 -7.26 5.22
N ASN A 167 -7.38 -8.53 4.90
CA ASN A 167 -8.55 -9.24 5.40
C ASN A 167 -8.57 -9.29 6.94
N PHE A 168 -7.42 -9.55 7.56
CA PHE A 168 -7.29 -9.50 9.02
C PHE A 168 -7.60 -8.11 9.56
N ARG A 169 -7.06 -7.05 8.94
CA ARG A 169 -7.29 -5.65 9.33
C ARG A 169 -8.78 -5.31 9.32
N LEU A 170 -9.49 -5.65 8.24
CA LEU A 170 -10.93 -5.39 8.11
C LEU A 170 -11.73 -6.10 9.22
N LYS A 171 -11.47 -7.39 9.45
CA LYS A 171 -12.14 -8.15 10.52
C LYS A 171 -11.81 -7.64 11.91
N LEU A 172 -10.56 -7.22 12.13
CA LEU A 172 -10.15 -6.63 13.39
C LEU A 172 -10.86 -5.29 13.63
N SER A 173 -11.02 -4.48 12.59
CA SER A 173 -11.78 -3.23 12.66
C SER A 173 -13.24 -3.48 13.04
N ASP A 174 -13.92 -4.40 12.34
CA ASP A 174 -15.31 -4.79 12.65
C ASP A 174 -15.46 -5.26 14.10
N PHE A 175 -14.52 -6.08 14.57
CA PHE A 175 -14.48 -6.53 15.95
C PHE A 175 -14.30 -5.39 16.96
N VAL A 176 -13.35 -4.49 16.70
CA VAL A 176 -13.11 -3.32 17.56
C VAL A 176 -14.36 -2.46 17.65
N ARG A 177 -14.98 -2.16 16.51
CA ARG A 177 -16.22 -1.38 16.43
C ARG A 177 -17.35 -2.05 17.21
N ALA A 178 -17.54 -3.36 17.06
CA ALA A 178 -18.57 -4.12 17.76
C ALA A 178 -18.39 -4.10 19.29
N VAL A 179 -17.16 -4.28 19.79
CA VAL A 179 -16.86 -4.24 21.22
C VAL A 179 -17.08 -2.84 21.79
N LEU A 180 -16.60 -1.80 21.08
CA LEU A 180 -16.76 -0.43 21.51
C LEU A 180 -18.25 -0.03 21.55
N LEU A 181 -19.03 -0.42 20.55
CA LEU A 181 -20.48 -0.20 20.55
C LEU A 181 -21.17 -0.88 21.73
N HIS A 182 -20.80 -2.13 22.03
CA HIS A 182 -21.38 -2.90 23.14
C HIS A 182 -21.03 -2.31 24.52
N GLU A 183 -19.79 -1.86 24.72
CA GLU A 183 -19.30 -1.41 26.03
C GLU A 183 -19.59 0.08 26.30
N VAL A 184 -19.69 0.92 25.26
CA VAL A 184 -19.88 2.37 25.38
C VAL A 184 -21.33 2.80 25.10
N GLY A 185 -22.06 2.08 24.23
CA GLY A 185 -23.44 2.36 23.85
C GLY A 185 -23.62 3.16 22.55
N GLU A 186 -24.85 3.20 22.04
CA GLU A 186 -25.22 3.72 20.71
C GLU A 186 -25.09 5.24 20.44
N PRO A 187 -25.00 6.21 21.38
CA PRO A 187 -25.08 7.62 21.00
C PRO A 187 -23.73 8.32 20.78
N ILE A 188 -22.60 7.62 20.85
CA ILE A 188 -21.32 8.19 20.46
C ILE A 188 -20.99 7.59 19.11
N ASP A 189 -21.04 8.40 18.05
CA ASP A 189 -20.41 8.05 16.77
C ASP A 189 -18.92 7.85 17.06
N ILE A 190 -18.53 6.60 17.38
CA ILE A 190 -17.15 6.24 17.62
C ILE A 190 -16.45 6.31 16.26
N TYR A 191 -15.88 7.48 16.01
CA TYR A 191 -15.05 7.73 14.87
C TYR A 191 -13.63 7.27 15.18
N ILE A 192 -13.18 6.25 14.46
CA ILE A 192 -11.78 5.84 14.44
C ILE A 192 -11.18 6.60 13.26
N GLU A 193 -10.33 7.59 13.54
CA GLU A 193 -9.72 8.46 12.51
C GLU A 193 -8.84 7.66 11.54
N ASP A 194 -8.22 6.58 12.01
CA ASP A 194 -7.30 5.72 11.25
C ASP A 194 -7.47 4.25 11.64
N GLU A 195 -7.82 3.40 10.66
CA GLU A 195 -8.07 1.96 10.85
C GLU A 195 -6.93 1.08 10.32
N ASN A 196 -5.70 1.59 10.36
CA ASN A 196 -4.52 0.76 10.19
C ASN A 196 -4.34 -0.24 11.36
N LEU A 197 -3.59 -1.31 11.08
CA LEU A 197 -3.43 -2.43 12.02
C LEU A 197 -2.80 -2.02 13.35
N ASP A 198 -1.88 -1.04 13.36
CA ASP A 198 -1.25 -0.58 14.59
C ASP A 198 -2.24 0.19 15.48
N THR A 199 -3.05 1.09 14.90
CA THR A 199 -4.06 1.83 15.65
C THR A 199 -5.10 0.90 16.24
N LEU A 200 -5.60 -0.07 15.47
CA LEU A 200 -6.53 -1.09 15.96
C LEU A 200 -5.93 -1.90 17.12
N CYS A 201 -4.67 -2.33 17.01
CA CYS A 201 -3.97 -3.02 18.09
C CYS A 201 -3.80 -2.14 19.34
N LEU A 202 -3.44 -0.86 19.16
CA LEU A 202 -3.29 0.11 20.24
C LEU A 202 -4.61 0.37 20.97
N ILE A 203 -5.72 0.51 20.24
CA ILE A 203 -7.06 0.67 20.82
C ILE A 203 -7.37 -0.51 21.77
N ILE A 204 -7.14 -1.74 21.32
CA ILE A 204 -7.38 -2.95 22.12
C ILE A 204 -6.47 -2.98 23.34
N LEU A 205 -5.18 -2.68 23.17
CA LEU A 205 -4.18 -2.77 24.25
C LEU A 205 -4.41 -1.71 25.34
N ASN A 206 -4.73 -0.48 24.95
CA ASN A 206 -4.96 0.64 25.86
C ASN A 206 -6.26 0.46 26.64
N ASN A 207 -7.26 -0.19 26.04
CA ASN A 207 -8.58 -0.41 26.64
C ASN A 207 -8.84 -1.88 26.99
N PHE A 208 -7.78 -2.67 27.25
CA PHE A 208 -7.86 -4.13 27.31
C PHE A 208 -8.88 -4.68 28.33
N SER A 209 -9.22 -3.93 29.38
CA SER A 209 -10.27 -4.30 30.33
C SER A 209 -11.66 -4.41 29.70
N MET A 210 -11.93 -3.69 28.62
CA MET A 210 -13.17 -3.80 27.84
C MET A 210 -13.12 -5.04 26.95
N PHE A 211 -11.98 -5.25 26.28
CA PHE A 211 -11.81 -6.32 25.30
C PHE A 211 -11.64 -7.71 25.93
N ASN A 212 -11.08 -7.83 27.13
CA ASN A 212 -10.81 -9.12 27.78
C ASN A 212 -12.05 -9.94 28.16
N LYS A 213 -13.25 -9.36 27.99
CA LYS A 213 -14.54 -10.06 28.07
C LYS A 213 -14.82 -10.89 26.82
N PHE A 214 -14.23 -10.51 25.68
CA PHE A 214 -14.46 -11.08 24.35
C PHE A 214 -13.26 -11.88 23.84
N ILE A 215 -12.04 -11.54 24.29
CA ILE A 215 -10.80 -12.27 23.95
C ILE A 215 -10.09 -12.82 25.18
N PRO A 216 -9.32 -13.93 25.06
CA PRO A 216 -8.59 -14.52 26.18
C PRO A 216 -7.59 -13.53 26.80
N LYS A 217 -7.38 -13.56 28.12
CA LYS A 217 -6.42 -12.64 28.78
C LYS A 217 -4.97 -12.77 28.27
N CYS A 218 -4.56 -13.97 27.87
CA CYS A 218 -3.24 -14.23 27.28
C CYS A 218 -3.01 -13.52 25.93
N SER A 219 -4.08 -13.03 25.28
CA SER A 219 -3.99 -12.27 24.04
C SER A 219 -3.20 -10.98 24.18
N LYS A 220 -3.13 -10.39 25.38
CA LYS A 220 -2.50 -9.08 25.58
C LYS A 220 -1.03 -9.09 25.19
N ASP A 221 -0.29 -10.14 25.56
CA ASP A 221 1.14 -10.22 25.27
C ASP A 221 1.42 -10.62 23.82
N MET A 222 0.53 -11.42 23.22
CA MET A 222 0.57 -11.73 21.79
C MET A 222 0.32 -10.48 20.95
N LEU A 223 -0.69 -9.66 21.29
CA LEU A 223 -0.98 -8.38 20.65
C LEU A 223 0.18 -7.39 20.77
N LYS A 224 0.84 -7.29 21.94
CA LYS A 224 2.04 -6.45 22.09
C LYS A 224 3.17 -6.90 21.16
N THR A 225 3.35 -8.20 21.02
CA THR A 225 4.40 -8.77 20.15
C THR A 225 4.09 -8.50 18.69
N PHE A 226 2.84 -8.74 18.28
CA PHE A 226 2.36 -8.43 16.94
C PHE A 226 2.49 -6.94 16.59
N LEU A 227 2.08 -6.05 17.51
CA LEU A 227 2.21 -4.59 17.34
C LEU A 227 3.68 -4.17 17.17
N LYS A 228 4.62 -4.77 17.92
CA LYS A 228 6.05 -4.49 17.75
C LYS A 228 6.54 -4.84 16.35
N PHE A 229 6.09 -5.97 15.79
CA PHE A 229 6.47 -6.35 14.43
C PHE A 229 5.88 -5.40 13.37
N ILE A 230 4.63 -4.96 13.56
CA ILE A 230 4.01 -3.93 12.69
C ILE A 230 4.79 -2.62 12.75
N GLN A 231 5.09 -2.12 13.96
CA GLN A 231 5.81 -0.86 14.16
C GLN A 231 7.26 -0.89 13.68
N ALA A 232 7.88 -2.08 13.65
CA ALA A 232 9.21 -2.29 13.11
C ALA A 232 9.22 -2.61 11.61
N SER A 233 8.07 -2.51 10.93
CA SER A 233 7.90 -2.86 9.50
C SER A 233 8.41 -4.26 9.14
N ASN A 234 8.39 -5.21 10.09
CA ASN A 234 8.88 -6.57 9.87
C ASN A 234 7.78 -7.47 9.33
N LEU A 235 7.51 -7.33 8.02
CA LEU A 235 6.41 -8.00 7.34
C LEU A 235 6.44 -9.53 7.49
N ASN A 236 7.62 -10.14 7.43
CA ASN A 236 7.77 -11.59 7.54
C ASN A 236 7.28 -12.14 8.88
N GLU A 237 7.60 -11.46 9.99
CA GLU A 237 7.14 -11.88 11.32
C GLU A 237 5.66 -11.58 11.53
N VAL A 238 5.14 -10.47 10.97
CA VAL A 238 3.70 -10.17 10.94
C VAL A 238 2.94 -11.30 10.24
N ILE A 239 3.38 -11.71 9.04
CA ILE A 239 2.75 -12.78 8.25
C ILE A 239 2.74 -14.10 9.02
N LYS A 240 3.85 -14.45 9.67
CA LYS A 240 3.96 -15.69 10.46
C LYS A 240 2.96 -15.74 11.62
N MET A 241 2.69 -14.60 12.26
CA MET A 241 1.77 -14.51 13.39
C MET A 241 0.29 -14.39 12.99
N LEU A 242 -0.03 -14.10 11.72
CA LEU A 242 -1.42 -13.92 11.28
C LEU A 242 -2.32 -15.10 11.65
N PRO A 243 -1.95 -16.38 11.44
CA PRO A 243 -2.82 -17.51 11.80
C PRO A 243 -3.22 -17.53 13.28
N GLU A 244 -2.27 -17.31 14.19
CA GLU A 244 -2.56 -17.22 15.62
C GLU A 244 -3.46 -16.02 15.94
N MET A 245 -3.23 -14.88 15.27
CA MET A 245 -4.05 -13.68 15.44
C MET A 245 -5.49 -13.91 14.96
N PHE A 246 -5.71 -14.53 13.80
CA PHE A 246 -7.04 -14.93 13.35
C PHE A 246 -7.74 -15.84 14.35
N ALA A 247 -7.03 -16.87 14.86
CA ALA A 247 -7.57 -17.80 15.85
C ALA A 247 -7.93 -17.09 17.17
N LEU A 248 -7.12 -16.14 17.60
CA LEU A 248 -7.30 -15.39 18.83
C LEU A 248 -8.60 -14.59 18.85
N PHE A 249 -8.92 -13.93 17.74
CA PHE A 249 -10.15 -13.18 17.56
C PHE A 249 -11.32 -14.07 17.08
N ARG A 250 -11.11 -15.39 17.02
CA ARG A 250 -12.06 -16.39 16.50
C ARG A 250 -12.59 -16.04 15.10
N PHE A 251 -11.78 -15.32 14.33
CA PHE A 251 -12.08 -15.07 12.93
C PHE A 251 -11.87 -16.39 12.18
N SER A 252 -12.86 -16.82 11.39
CA SER A 252 -12.62 -17.93 10.47
C SER A 252 -11.63 -17.48 9.40
N PHE A 253 -10.59 -18.28 9.21
CA PHE A 253 -9.76 -18.23 8.01
C PHE A 253 -10.59 -18.89 6.90
N ASN A 254 -11.41 -18.12 6.18
CA ASN A 254 -12.06 -18.66 4.98
C ASN A 254 -10.97 -18.80 3.91
N THR A 255 -10.37 -19.98 3.82
CA THR A 255 -9.55 -20.41 2.66
C THR A 255 -10.40 -20.92 1.50
N GLU A 256 -11.71 -20.70 1.50
CA GLU A 256 -12.59 -21.18 0.43
C GLU A 256 -13.68 -20.15 0.13
N SER A 257 -13.53 -19.34 -0.92
CA SER A 257 -14.56 -19.13 -1.96
C SER A 257 -13.97 -18.43 -3.21
N TYR A 258 -13.65 -19.24 -4.22
CA TYR A 258 -13.48 -18.97 -5.68
C TYR A 258 -12.48 -17.92 -6.18
#